data_AF-A0A517LF88-F1
#
_entry.id   AF-A0A517LF88-F1
#
_cell.length_a   1.000
_cell.length_b   1.000
_cell.length_c   1.000
_cell.angle_alpha   90.00
_cell.angle_beta   90.00
_cell.angle_gamma   90.00
#
_symmetry.space_group_name_H-M   'P 1'
#
loop_
_entity.id
_entity.type
_entity.pdbx_description
1 polymer ?
#
loop_
_entity_poly.entity_id
_entity_poly.type
_entity_poly.pdbx_seq_one_letter_code
_entity_poly.pdbx_strand_id
1 'polypeptide(L)'
;MTCFRRAFKLSKNEVKNANPPGTVSLISHHLERTETGRDVPQDEVQLNPRPSLNPADPLNWPLWRKGAILACMSLFAFVANFTSASIASAFPIYATPAVFTPPPSFTQLTRLIAVNVLMLGASNIWWLPLANVFGRRPIMLISLLTLTLCSMWAGLAKSYHSLLAARLFMGIGGGPADVVAPNVVGEVFFVHQRGRAMAIYTVFLTLGPLVGGTGGGYIAASNGVL
;
A
#
# COMPACT_ATOMS: atom_id res chain seq x y z
N MET A 1 34.16 -10.17 -4.99
CA MET A 1 34.91 -9.23 -4.12
C MET A 1 35.84 -8.27 -4.90
N THR A 2 35.58 -7.98 -6.18
CA THR A 2 36.43 -7.10 -7.03
C THR A 2 35.99 -5.63 -7.09
N CYS A 3 34.89 -5.25 -6.43
CA CYS A 3 34.29 -3.93 -6.56
C CYS A 3 34.97 -2.85 -5.68
N PHE A 4 35.36 -3.20 -4.44
CA PHE A 4 35.79 -2.19 -3.45
C PHE A 4 37.16 -1.55 -3.76
N ARG A 5 38.14 -2.34 -4.23
CA ARG A 5 39.45 -1.81 -4.66
C ARG A 5 39.38 -0.98 -5.95
N ARG A 6 38.34 -1.17 -6.77
CA ARG A 6 38.15 -0.45 -8.03
C ARG A 6 37.48 0.91 -7.80
N ALA A 7 36.59 1.01 -6.81
CA ALA A 7 35.91 2.25 -6.46
C ALA A 7 36.87 3.38 -6.02
N PHE A 8 37.91 3.06 -5.26
CA PHE A 8 38.90 4.04 -4.78
C PHE A 8 39.98 4.40 -5.80
N LYS A 9 39.96 3.78 -6.99
CA LYS A 9 40.92 4.05 -8.08
C LYS A 9 40.39 5.01 -9.15
N LEU A 10 39.13 5.44 -9.05
CA LEU A 10 38.48 6.30 -10.03
C LEU A 10 38.97 7.74 -9.90
N SER A 11 39.27 8.38 -11.03
CA SER A 11 39.61 9.80 -11.09
C SER A 11 38.43 10.68 -10.67
N LYS A 12 38.67 11.90 -10.16
CA LYS A 12 37.59 12.84 -9.75
C LYS A 12 36.55 13.07 -10.86
N ASN A 13 36.98 13.03 -12.13
CA ASN A 13 36.09 13.19 -13.28
C ASN A 13 35.28 11.91 -13.57
N GLU A 14 35.85 10.73 -13.34
CA GLU A 14 35.11 9.46 -13.44
C GLU A 14 34.11 9.31 -12.29
N VAL A 15 34.44 9.77 -11.08
CA VAL A 15 33.51 9.78 -9.94
C VAL A 15 32.34 10.75 -10.20
N LYS A 16 32.60 11.90 -10.84
CA LYS A 16 31.56 12.87 -11.19
C LYS A 16 30.58 12.36 -12.26
N ASN A 17 31.06 11.54 -13.19
CA ASN A 17 30.26 10.97 -14.28
C ASN A 17 29.75 9.54 -14.00
N ALA A 18 30.26 8.88 -12.96
CA ALA A 18 29.80 7.57 -12.55
C ALA A 18 28.44 7.70 -11.85
N ASN A 19 27.42 7.05 -12.40
CA ASN A 19 26.19 6.83 -11.66
C ASN A 19 26.49 5.84 -10.52
N PRO A 20 26.38 6.25 -9.24
CA PRO A 20 26.59 5.32 -8.15
C PRO A 20 25.53 4.21 -8.23
N PRO A 21 25.90 2.95 -7.92
CA PRO A 21 24.98 1.83 -7.99
C PRO A 21 23.73 2.11 -7.14
N GLY A 22 22.55 2.11 -7.78
CA GLY A 22 21.27 2.42 -7.16
C GLY A 22 20.76 3.86 -7.33
N THR A 23 21.52 4.76 -7.97
CA THR A 23 21.06 6.12 -8.31
C THR A 23 20.71 6.22 -9.78
N VAL A 24 19.59 6.90 -10.08
CA VAL A 24 19.14 7.21 -11.43
C VAL A 24 19.41 8.69 -11.70
N SER A 25 20.12 9.00 -12.78
CA SER A 25 20.26 10.40 -13.21
C SER A 25 18.90 10.90 -13.72
N LEU A 26 18.37 11.93 -13.08
CA LEU A 26 17.09 12.57 -13.46
C LEU A 26 17.28 13.67 -14.52
N ILE A 27 18.51 14.14 -14.70
CA ILE A 27 18.86 15.23 -15.61
C ILE A 27 19.95 14.70 -16.52
N SER A 28 19.70 14.68 -17.83
CA SER A 28 20.79 14.58 -18.79
C SER A 28 21.12 15.95 -19.30
N HIS A 29 22.35 16.38 -19.07
CA HIS A 29 22.92 17.49 -19.82
C HIS A 29 23.19 16.99 -21.24
N HIS A 30 22.22 17.19 -22.14
CA HIS A 30 22.46 17.01 -23.57
C HIS A 30 22.99 18.34 -24.09
N LEU A 31 24.23 18.35 -24.58
CA LEU A 31 24.80 19.49 -25.29
C LEU A 31 24.29 19.37 -26.73
N GLU A 32 23.22 20.10 -27.06
CA GLU A 32 22.77 20.19 -28.44
C GLU A 32 23.62 21.24 -29.16
N ARG A 33 24.37 20.81 -30.18
CA ARG A 33 25.25 21.69 -30.94
C ARG A 33 24.41 22.47 -31.95
N THR A 34 23.99 23.68 -31.57
CA THR A 34 23.28 24.59 -32.47
C THR A 34 24.12 24.85 -33.73
N GLU A 35 23.50 25.03 -34.91
CA GLU A 35 24.18 25.32 -36.19
C GLU A 35 25.11 26.56 -36.13
N THR A 36 24.99 27.39 -35.09
CA THR A 36 25.84 28.55 -34.76
C THR A 36 27.07 28.23 -33.88
N GLY A 37 27.34 26.96 -33.56
CA GLY A 37 28.50 26.54 -32.78
C GLY A 37 28.45 26.86 -31.27
N ARG A 38 27.29 27.25 -30.75
CA ARG A 38 27.05 27.42 -29.30
C ARG A 38 26.39 26.17 -28.73
N ASP A 39 27.05 25.56 -27.75
CA ASP A 39 26.47 24.50 -26.93
C ASP A 39 25.54 25.15 -25.88
N VAL A 40 24.24 24.92 -26.00
CA VAL A 40 23.26 25.37 -25.00
C VAL A 40 22.94 24.17 -24.11
N PRO A 41 23.18 24.23 -22.79
CA PRO A 41 22.73 23.17 -21.89
C PRO A 41 21.21 23.21 -21.83
N GLN A 42 20.54 22.26 -22.50
CA GLN A 42 19.14 21.94 -22.22
C GLN A 42 19.11 20.86 -21.14
N ASP A 43 18.62 21.24 -19.97
CA ASP A 43 18.34 20.30 -18.89
C ASP A 43 17.02 19.56 -19.20
N GLU A 44 17.10 18.47 -19.96
CA GLU A 44 15.95 17.61 -20.21
C GLU A 44 15.81 16.62 -19.05
N VAL A 45 14.64 16.65 -18.40
CA VAL A 45 14.28 15.71 -17.34
C VAL A 45 14.11 14.33 -17.96
N GLN A 46 15.04 13.42 -17.68
CA GLN A 46 14.95 12.04 -18.18
C GLN A 46 13.79 11.31 -17.49
N LEU A 47 12.75 11.02 -18.27
CA LEU A 47 11.66 10.13 -17.88
C LEU A 47 12.20 8.70 -17.83
N ASN A 48 12.45 8.21 -16.62
CA ASN A 48 12.81 6.81 -16.37
C ASN A 48 11.62 6.11 -15.68
N PRO A 49 11.10 4.98 -16.20
CA PRO A 49 11.42 4.32 -17.48
C PRO A 49 11.06 5.18 -18.70
N ARG A 50 11.79 4.96 -19.81
CA ARG A 50 11.50 5.64 -21.08
C ARG A 50 10.10 5.23 -21.55
N PRO A 51 9.17 6.16 -21.82
CA PRO A 51 7.84 5.83 -22.29
C PRO A 51 7.95 5.04 -23.60
N SER A 52 7.31 3.88 -23.67
CA SER A 52 7.22 3.15 -24.93
C SER A 52 6.25 3.86 -25.87
N LEU A 53 6.47 3.74 -27.18
CA LEU A 53 5.59 4.31 -28.22
C LEU A 53 4.18 3.66 -28.26
N ASN A 54 3.92 2.66 -27.41
CA ASN A 54 2.63 1.98 -27.37
C ASN A 54 1.58 2.83 -26.62
N PRO A 55 0.42 3.14 -27.24
CA PRO A 55 -0.66 3.89 -26.58
C PRO A 55 -1.24 3.20 -25.33
N ALA A 56 -1.01 1.88 -25.20
CA ALA A 56 -1.44 1.08 -24.06
C ALA A 56 -0.48 1.18 -22.85
N ASP A 57 0.64 1.89 -22.98
CA ASP A 57 1.60 2.08 -21.89
C ASP A 57 0.96 2.89 -20.75
N PRO A 58 0.89 2.37 -19.51
CA PRO A 58 0.40 3.10 -18.35
C PRO A 58 1.15 4.42 -18.10
N LEU A 59 2.37 4.57 -18.63
CA LEU A 59 3.11 5.83 -18.58
C LEU A 59 2.47 6.96 -19.39
N ASN A 60 1.78 6.65 -20.49
CA ASN A 60 1.20 7.66 -21.39
C ASN A 60 -0.27 8.02 -21.05
N TRP A 61 -0.82 7.47 -19.97
CA TRP A 61 -2.21 7.76 -19.60
C TRP A 61 -2.40 9.18 -19.08
N PRO A 62 -3.58 9.78 -19.31
CA PRO A 62 -3.88 11.12 -18.80
C PRO A 62 -3.87 11.13 -17.26
N LEU A 63 -3.42 12.24 -16.67
CA LEU A 63 -3.22 12.40 -15.23
C LEU A 63 -4.47 12.07 -14.40
N TRP A 64 -5.68 12.35 -14.90
CA TRP A 64 -6.93 12.01 -14.21
C TRP A 64 -7.09 10.49 -14.03
N ARG A 65 -6.65 9.68 -15.00
CA ARG A 65 -6.73 8.21 -14.92
C ARG A 65 -5.71 7.66 -13.94
N LYS A 66 -4.50 8.24 -13.90
CA LYS A 66 -3.47 7.91 -12.90
C LYS A 66 -3.93 8.28 -11.49
N GLY A 67 -4.54 9.46 -11.35
CA GLY A 67 -5.14 9.93 -10.10
C GLY A 67 -6.29 9.05 -9.62
N ALA A 68 -7.19 8.64 -10.51
CA ALA A 68 -8.29 7.73 -10.17
C ALA A 68 -7.79 6.36 -9.70
N ILE A 69 -6.77 5.80 -10.36
CA ILE A 69 -6.16 4.53 -9.92
C ILE A 69 -5.51 4.68 -8.54
N LEU A 70 -4.76 5.76 -8.33
CA LEU A 70 -4.18 6.05 -7.02
C LEU A 70 -5.26 6.19 -5.95
N ALA A 71 -6.32 6.94 -6.22
CA ALA A 71 -7.44 7.13 -5.29
C ALA A 71 -8.13 5.81 -4.94
N CYS A 72 -8.40 4.93 -5.92
CA CYS A 72 -8.98 3.61 -5.67
C CYS A 72 -8.05 2.74 -4.80
N MET A 73 -6.74 2.74 -5.07
CA MET A 73 -5.76 1.96 -4.29
C MET A 73 -5.65 2.49 -2.85
N SER A 74 -5.60 3.82 -2.69
CA SER A 74 -5.60 4.49 -1.40
C SER A 74 -6.88 4.24 -0.60
N LEU A 75 -8.04 4.29 -1.25
CA LEU A 75 -9.33 4.00 -0.61
C LEU A 75 -9.42 2.54 -0.15
N PHE A 76 -8.90 1.60 -0.95
CA PHE A 76 -8.89 0.19 -0.56
C PHE A 76 -8.01 -0.05 0.67
N ALA A 77 -6.80 0.52 0.70
CA ALA A 77 -5.92 0.46 1.87
C ALA A 77 -6.54 1.14 3.10
N PHE A 78 -7.22 2.27 2.91
CA PHE A 78 -7.96 2.95 3.97
C PHE A 78 -9.04 2.04 4.57
N VAL A 79 -9.88 1.39 3.75
CA VAL A 79 -10.95 0.50 4.21
C VAL A 79 -10.39 -0.73 4.92
N ALA A 80 -9.36 -1.37 4.36
CA ALA A 80 -8.71 -2.52 4.98
C ALA A 80 -8.20 -2.18 6.39
N ASN A 81 -7.48 -1.06 6.53
CA ASN A 81 -6.91 -0.65 7.81
C ASN A 81 -7.95 -0.09 8.79
N PHE A 82 -8.98 0.58 8.29
CA PHE A 82 -10.14 1.03 9.07
C PHE A 82 -10.82 -0.16 9.76
N THR A 83 -11.11 -1.22 9.01
CA THR A 83 -11.78 -2.41 9.57
C THR A 83 -10.90 -3.12 10.60
N SER A 84 -9.58 -3.19 10.41
CA SER A 84 -8.65 -3.77 11.39
C SER A 84 -8.60 -2.98 12.71
N ALA A 85 -8.59 -1.64 12.66
CA ALA A 85 -8.50 -0.82 13.87
C ALA A 85 -9.83 -0.65 14.62
N SER A 86 -10.96 -0.68 13.91
CA SER A 86 -12.30 -0.47 14.49
C SER A 86 -12.67 -1.44 15.63
N ILE A 87 -12.06 -2.63 15.70
CA ILE A 87 -12.34 -3.58 16.77
C ILE A 87 -11.73 -3.17 18.11
N ALA A 88 -10.57 -2.52 18.10
CA ALA A 88 -9.82 -2.22 19.32
C ALA A 88 -10.63 -1.35 20.28
N SER A 89 -11.41 -0.42 19.72
CA SER A 89 -12.31 0.45 20.47
C SER A 89 -13.61 -0.23 20.92
N ALA A 90 -13.99 -1.34 20.31
CA ALA A 90 -15.16 -2.14 20.71
C ALA A 90 -14.84 -3.21 21.76
N PHE A 91 -13.58 -3.36 22.18
CA PHE A 91 -13.17 -4.30 23.24
C PHE A 91 -13.97 -4.19 24.54
N PRO A 92 -14.29 -2.99 25.07
CA PRO A 92 -15.09 -2.88 26.29
C PRO A 92 -16.49 -3.48 26.12
N ILE A 93 -17.10 -3.33 24.95
CA ILE A 93 -18.42 -3.90 24.63
C ILE A 93 -18.32 -5.43 24.53
N TYR A 94 -17.30 -5.96 23.84
CA TYR A 94 -17.11 -7.41 23.70
C TYR A 94 -16.74 -8.11 25.00
N ALA A 95 -16.25 -7.37 26.01
CA ALA A 95 -15.99 -7.89 27.35
C ALA A 95 -17.27 -8.02 28.20
N THR A 96 -18.40 -7.47 27.75
CA THR A 96 -19.69 -7.62 28.43
C THR A 96 -20.41 -8.92 28.00
N PRO A 97 -21.23 -9.52 28.88
CA PRO A 97 -22.00 -10.74 28.55
C PRO A 97 -23.10 -10.49 27.51
N ALA A 98 -23.35 -9.24 27.12
CA ALA A 98 -24.35 -8.88 26.13
C ALA A 98 -24.03 -9.39 24.71
N VAL A 99 -22.76 -9.68 24.43
CA VAL A 99 -22.29 -10.08 23.09
C VAL A 99 -21.80 -11.53 23.02
N PHE A 100 -21.12 -12.01 24.08
CA PHE A 100 -20.60 -13.39 24.13
C PHE A 100 -20.93 -14.06 25.46
N THR A 101 -21.43 -15.29 25.40
CA THR A 101 -21.71 -16.14 26.57
C THR A 101 -20.91 -17.44 26.44
N PRO A 102 -19.87 -17.67 27.27
CA PRO A 102 -19.28 -16.80 28.30
C PRO A 102 -18.48 -15.61 27.72
N PRO A 103 -18.32 -14.51 28.49
CA PRO A 103 -17.53 -13.36 28.05
C PRO A 103 -16.04 -13.73 27.91
N PRO A 104 -15.38 -13.39 26.79
CA PRO A 104 -13.98 -13.70 26.55
C PRO A 104 -13.07 -12.87 27.45
N SER A 105 -11.92 -13.44 27.84
CA SER A 105 -10.91 -12.70 28.58
C SER A 105 -10.24 -11.63 27.72
N PHE A 106 -9.65 -10.61 28.35
CA PHE A 106 -8.91 -9.57 27.63
C PHE A 106 -7.81 -10.14 26.72
N THR A 107 -7.11 -11.19 27.18
CA THR A 107 -6.11 -11.92 26.39
C THR A 107 -6.71 -12.53 25.11
N GLN A 108 -7.93 -13.06 25.18
CA GLN A 108 -8.63 -13.60 24.01
C GLN A 108 -9.03 -12.49 23.04
N LEU A 109 -9.52 -11.35 23.51
CA LEU A 109 -9.84 -10.20 22.65
C LEU A 109 -8.61 -9.69 21.89
N THR A 110 -7.46 -9.57 22.56
CA THR A 110 -6.20 -9.16 21.91
C THR A 110 -5.75 -10.16 20.83
N ARG A 111 -6.04 -11.46 20.99
CA ARG A 111 -5.74 -12.47 19.95
C ARG A 111 -6.49 -12.21 18.65
N LEU A 112 -7.68 -11.58 18.67
CA LEU A 112 -8.42 -11.26 17.43
C LEU A 112 -7.65 -10.27 16.56
N ILE A 113 -7.04 -9.25 17.18
CA ILE A 113 -6.22 -8.27 16.47
C ILE A 113 -4.92 -8.95 16.02
N ALA A 114 -4.25 -9.68 16.90
CA ALA A 114 -2.98 -10.32 16.60
C ALA A 114 -3.10 -11.28 15.40
N VAL A 115 -4.15 -12.12 15.35
CA VAL A 115 -4.39 -13.04 14.24
C VAL A 115 -4.69 -12.29 12.95
N ASN A 116 -5.47 -11.20 13.01
CA ASN A 116 -5.79 -10.40 11.83
C ASN A 116 -4.53 -9.74 11.23
N VAL A 117 -3.70 -9.10 12.06
CA VAL A 117 -2.45 -8.45 11.62
C VAL A 117 -1.44 -9.49 11.11
N LEU A 118 -1.32 -10.63 11.79
CA LEU A 118 -0.44 -11.72 11.35
C LEU A 118 -0.86 -12.24 9.97
N MET A 119 -2.17 -12.42 9.74
CA MET A 119 -2.68 -12.90 8.45
C MET A 119 -2.61 -11.85 7.36
N LEU A 120 -2.80 -10.57 7.70
CA LEU A 120 -2.59 -9.46 6.79
C LEU A 120 -1.14 -9.46 6.27
N GLY A 121 -0.15 -9.60 7.16
CA GLY A 121 1.25 -9.76 6.76
C GLY A 121 1.56 -11.07 6.03
N ALA A 122 1.06 -12.21 6.51
CA ALA A 122 1.34 -13.51 5.91
C ALA A 122 0.73 -13.66 4.51
N SER A 123 -0.44 -13.07 4.28
CA SER A 123 -1.14 -13.16 2.99
C SER A 123 -0.37 -12.46 1.87
N ASN A 124 0.44 -11.44 2.18
CA ASN A 124 1.27 -10.72 1.22
C ASN A 124 2.23 -11.62 0.43
N ILE A 125 2.71 -12.69 1.04
CA ILE A 125 3.61 -13.68 0.41
C ILE A 125 2.90 -14.40 -0.75
N TRP A 126 1.61 -14.68 -0.60
CA TRP A 126 0.80 -15.41 -1.58
C TRP A 126 0.19 -14.48 -2.63
N TRP A 127 -0.26 -13.31 -2.20
CA TRP A 127 -0.93 -12.35 -3.08
C TRP A 127 0.01 -11.67 -4.07
N LEU A 128 1.29 -11.49 -3.72
CA LEU A 128 2.27 -10.89 -4.64
C LEU A 128 2.50 -11.71 -5.92
N PRO A 129 2.84 -13.02 -5.88
CA PRO A 129 3.00 -13.82 -7.08
C PRO A 129 1.66 -13.99 -7.82
N LEU A 130 0.54 -14.11 -7.09
CA LEU A 130 -0.79 -14.18 -7.69
C LEU A 130 -1.08 -12.92 -8.53
N ALA A 131 -0.76 -11.74 -8.00
CA ALA A 131 -0.92 -10.43 -8.65
C ALA A 131 -0.14 -10.33 -9.96
N ASN A 132 1.02 -10.96 -10.01
CA ASN A 132 1.87 -10.97 -11.21
C ASN A 132 1.36 -11.94 -12.28
N VAL A 133 0.76 -13.08 -11.89
CA VAL A 133 0.29 -14.10 -12.85
C VAL A 133 -1.11 -13.78 -13.39
N PHE A 134 -2.08 -13.49 -12.53
CA PHE A 134 -3.48 -13.26 -12.93
C PHE A 134 -3.79 -11.79 -13.26
N GLY A 135 -2.83 -10.90 -13.02
CA GLY A 135 -2.98 -9.47 -13.22
C GLY A 135 -3.63 -8.76 -12.03
N ARG A 136 -3.44 -7.44 -12.00
CA ARG A 136 -3.68 -6.61 -10.81
C ARG A 136 -5.15 -6.31 -10.55
N ARG A 137 -5.94 -6.15 -11.61
CA ARG A 137 -7.37 -5.79 -11.53
C ARG A 137 -8.24 -6.89 -10.91
N PRO A 138 -8.23 -8.16 -11.39
CA PRO A 138 -9.10 -9.18 -10.82
C PRO A 138 -8.78 -9.46 -9.36
N ILE A 139 -7.50 -9.40 -8.98
CA ILE A 139 -7.08 -9.69 -7.60
C ILE A 139 -7.56 -8.64 -6.62
N MET A 140 -7.52 -7.36 -6.99
CA MET A 140 -8.08 -6.28 -6.18
C MET A 140 -9.59 -6.42 -5.98
N LEU A 141 -10.31 -6.90 -6.99
CA LEU A 141 -11.75 -7.13 -6.89
C LEU A 141 -12.07 -8.36 -6.01
N ILE A 142 -11.33 -9.46 -6.19
CA ILE A 142 -11.49 -10.67 -5.37
C ILE A 142 -11.16 -10.39 -3.91
N SER A 143 -10.10 -9.63 -3.63
CA SER A 143 -9.71 -9.27 -2.27
C SER A 143 -10.75 -8.35 -1.62
N LEU A 144 -11.26 -7.36 -2.34
CA LEU A 144 -12.34 -6.48 -1.88
C LEU A 144 -13.64 -7.26 -1.59
N LEU A 145 -14.02 -8.19 -2.46
CA LEU A 145 -15.18 -9.06 -2.25
C LEU A 145 -14.98 -9.93 -1.00
N THR A 146 -13.80 -10.53 -0.86
CA THR A 146 -13.46 -11.35 0.31
C THR A 146 -13.52 -10.52 1.60
N LEU A 147 -12.96 -9.31 1.58
CA LEU A 147 -13.00 -8.38 2.71
C LEU A 147 -14.45 -8.02 3.08
N THR A 148 -15.29 -7.74 2.09
CA THR A 148 -16.69 -7.37 2.29
C THR A 148 -17.50 -8.53 2.88
N LEU A 149 -17.36 -9.74 2.32
CA LEU A 149 -18.03 -10.94 2.82
C LEU A 149 -17.59 -11.29 4.24
N CYS A 150 -16.30 -11.19 4.53
CA CYS A 150 -15.77 -11.45 5.87
C CYS A 150 -16.20 -10.37 6.88
N SER A 151 -16.32 -9.11 6.44
CA SER A 151 -16.84 -8.02 7.27
C SER A 151 -18.31 -8.25 7.63
N MET A 152 -19.13 -8.65 6.66
CA MET A 152 -20.52 -9.06 6.92
C MET A 152 -20.57 -10.26 7.88
N TRP A 153 -19.73 -11.28 7.67
CA TRP A 153 -19.66 -12.44 8.55
C TRP A 153 -19.25 -12.06 9.98
N ALA A 154 -18.29 -11.14 10.14
CA ALA A 154 -17.89 -10.63 11.45
C ALA A 154 -19.03 -9.88 12.16
N GLY A 155 -19.91 -9.19 11.41
CA GLY A 155 -21.09 -8.52 11.97
C GLY A 155 -22.20 -9.46 12.44
N LEU A 156 -22.37 -10.63 11.78
CA LEU A 156 -23.36 -11.64 12.15
C LEU A 156 -22.85 -12.66 13.19
N ALA A 157 -21.54 -12.65 13.49
CA ALA A 157 -20.93 -13.64 14.36
C ALA A 157 -21.37 -13.47 15.83
N LYS A 158 -22.10 -14.47 16.34
CA LYS A 158 -22.53 -14.55 17.76
C LYS A 158 -21.59 -15.36 18.66
N SER A 159 -20.46 -15.83 18.11
CA SER A 159 -19.52 -16.70 18.83
C SER A 159 -18.09 -16.22 18.62
N TYR A 160 -17.29 -16.27 19.69
CA TYR A 160 -15.89 -15.86 19.68
C TYR A 160 -15.07 -16.56 18.58
N HIS A 161 -15.22 -17.88 18.43
CA HIS A 161 -14.49 -18.66 17.43
C HIS A 161 -14.91 -18.31 16.00
N SER A 162 -16.20 -18.02 15.77
CA SER A 162 -16.69 -17.58 14.47
C SER A 162 -16.16 -16.18 14.13
N LEU A 163 -16.09 -15.28 15.11
CA LEU A 163 -15.51 -13.96 14.92
C LEU A 163 -14.00 -14.06 14.63
N LEU A 164 -13.28 -14.91 15.36
CA LEU A 164 -11.86 -15.16 15.13
C LEU A 164 -11.59 -15.70 13.73
N ALA A 165 -12.39 -16.66 13.27
CA ALA A 165 -12.30 -17.18 11.90
C ALA A 165 -12.59 -16.08 10.86
N ALA A 166 -13.67 -15.30 11.04
CA ALA A 166 -13.99 -14.18 10.17
C ALA A 166 -12.82 -13.19 10.08
N ARG A 167 -12.13 -12.90 11.20
CA ARG A 167 -10.95 -12.01 11.21
C ARG A 167 -9.71 -12.58 10.53
N LEU A 168 -9.52 -13.89 10.60
CA LEU A 168 -8.45 -14.57 9.87
C LEU A 168 -8.64 -14.36 8.36
N PHE A 169 -9.84 -14.62 7.84
CA PHE A 169 -10.15 -14.42 6.43
C PHE A 169 -10.17 -12.94 6.02
N MET A 170 -10.63 -12.05 6.92
CA MET A 170 -10.60 -10.60 6.68
C MET A 170 -9.16 -10.09 6.54
N GLY A 171 -8.21 -10.62 7.32
CA GLY A 171 -6.78 -10.30 7.19
C GLY A 171 -6.21 -10.75 5.85
N ILE A 172 -6.59 -11.95 5.40
CA ILE A 172 -6.20 -12.47 4.07
C ILE A 172 -6.75 -11.58 2.95
N GLY A 173 -7.99 -11.09 3.06
CA GLY A 173 -8.59 -10.16 2.09
C GLY A 173 -7.97 -8.75 2.11
N GLY A 174 -7.41 -8.33 3.23
CA GLY A 174 -6.78 -7.01 3.40
C GLY A 174 -5.35 -6.91 2.87
N GLY A 175 -4.57 -8.00 2.92
CA GLY A 175 -3.15 -7.98 2.52
C GLY A 175 -2.83 -7.48 1.10
N PRO A 176 -3.62 -7.82 0.05
CA PRO A 176 -3.41 -7.29 -1.29
C PRO A 176 -3.35 -5.77 -1.35
N ALA A 177 -4.03 -5.06 -0.45
CA ALA A 177 -4.03 -3.60 -0.42
C ALA A 177 -2.60 -3.06 -0.23
N ASP A 178 -1.83 -3.67 0.66
CA ASP A 178 -0.50 -3.17 1.05
C ASP A 178 0.59 -3.50 0.05
N VAL A 179 0.43 -4.60 -0.70
CA VAL A 179 1.45 -5.06 -1.66
C VAL A 179 1.16 -4.59 -3.07
N VAL A 180 -0.11 -4.65 -3.50
CA VAL A 180 -0.49 -4.34 -4.88
C VAL A 180 -0.47 -2.83 -5.10
N ALA A 181 -0.88 -2.02 -4.13
CA ALA A 181 -0.90 -0.57 -4.27
C ALA A 181 0.48 0.04 -4.57
N PRO A 182 1.55 -0.21 -3.78
CA PRO A 182 2.87 0.34 -4.10
C PRO A 182 3.45 -0.24 -5.40
N ASN A 183 3.08 -1.47 -5.76
CA ASN A 183 3.49 -2.07 -7.00
C ASN A 183 2.83 -1.37 -8.21
N VAL A 184 1.53 -1.07 -8.14
CA VAL A 184 0.79 -0.33 -9.17
C VAL A 184 1.34 1.08 -9.33
N VAL A 185 1.60 1.76 -8.22
CA VAL A 185 2.18 3.12 -8.24
C VAL A 185 3.57 3.11 -8.89
N GLY A 186 4.36 2.06 -8.69
CA GLY A 186 5.67 1.90 -9.32
C GLY A 186 5.65 1.74 -10.84
N GLU A 187 4.54 1.28 -11.42
CA GLU A 187 4.41 1.08 -12.87
C GLU A 187 3.73 2.26 -13.58
N VAL A 188 2.85 2.98 -12.89
CA VAL A 188 2.02 4.03 -13.50
C VAL A 188 2.68 5.42 -13.42
N PHE A 189 3.55 5.63 -12.44
CA PHE A 189 4.19 6.93 -12.18
C PHE A 189 5.69 6.92 -12.51
N PHE A 190 6.14 7.99 -13.16
CA PHE A 190 7.56 8.26 -13.38
C PHE A 190 8.32 8.42 -12.05
N VAL A 191 9.63 8.12 -12.06
CA VAL A 191 10.48 8.17 -10.85
C VAL A 191 10.37 9.51 -10.11
N HIS A 192 10.27 10.65 -10.79
CA HIS A 192 10.13 11.97 -10.16
C HIS A 192 8.79 12.20 -9.42
N GLN A 193 7.72 11.49 -9.81
CA GLN A 193 6.35 11.67 -9.32
C GLN A 193 5.95 10.53 -8.37
N ARG A 194 6.63 9.38 -8.47
CA ARG A 194 6.40 8.19 -7.66
C ARG A 194 6.46 8.48 -6.16
N GLY A 195 7.39 9.33 -5.72
CA GLY A 195 7.51 9.72 -4.30
C GLY A 195 6.26 10.44 -3.77
N ARG A 196 5.72 11.40 -4.54
CA ARG A 196 4.49 12.12 -4.18
C ARG A 196 3.27 11.19 -4.16
N ALA A 197 3.14 10.31 -5.15
CA ALA A 197 2.05 9.34 -5.21
C ALA A 197 2.08 8.37 -4.02
N MET A 198 3.27 7.87 -3.67
CA MET A 198 3.45 7.03 -2.48
C MET A 198 3.15 7.77 -1.18
N ALA A 199 3.53 9.05 -1.07
CA ALA A 199 3.20 9.85 0.11
C ALA A 199 1.68 9.98 0.31
N ILE A 200 0.93 10.24 -0.77
CA ILE A 200 -0.54 10.27 -0.74
C ILE A 200 -1.07 8.91 -0.28
N TYR A 201 -0.58 7.81 -0.85
CA TYR A 201 -0.95 6.46 -0.42
C TYR A 201 -0.73 6.23 1.08
N THR A 202 0.45 6.58 1.59
CA THR A 202 0.79 6.42 3.01
C THR A 202 -0.11 7.27 3.92
N VAL A 203 -0.52 8.47 3.48
CA VAL A 203 -1.47 9.30 4.25
C VAL A 203 -2.82 8.59 4.38
N PHE A 204 -3.36 8.01 3.32
CA PHE A 204 -4.62 7.25 3.41
C PHE A 204 -4.44 5.97 4.25
N LEU A 205 -3.29 5.31 4.14
CA LEU A 205 -2.96 4.13 4.93
C LEU A 205 -2.96 4.43 6.44
N THR A 206 -2.37 5.56 6.86
CA THR A 206 -2.32 5.96 8.28
C THR A 206 -3.63 6.59 8.78
N LEU A 207 -4.40 7.24 7.89
CA LEU A 207 -5.72 7.75 8.23
C LEU A 207 -6.72 6.63 8.54
N GLY A 208 -6.60 5.47 7.89
CA GLY A 208 -7.51 4.32 8.11
C GLY A 208 -7.64 3.93 9.59
N PRO A 209 -6.54 3.57 10.27
CA PRO A 209 -6.57 3.21 11.69
C PRO A 209 -7.00 4.34 12.61
N LEU A 210 -6.61 5.59 12.30
CA LEU A 210 -6.98 6.76 13.09
C LEU A 210 -8.49 6.98 13.08
N VAL A 211 -9.11 6.96 11.89
CA VAL A 211 -10.56 7.14 11.73
C VAL A 211 -11.32 5.91 12.27
N GLY A 212 -10.79 4.70 12.08
CA GLY A 212 -11.39 3.47 12.59
C GLY A 212 -11.41 3.41 14.12
N GLY A 213 -10.28 3.73 14.77
CA GLY A 213 -10.18 3.77 16.22
C GLY A 213 -11.06 4.85 16.85
N THR A 214 -11.01 6.07 16.31
CA THR A 214 -11.83 7.20 16.80
C THR A 214 -13.33 6.97 16.60
N GLY A 215 -13.73 6.51 15.41
CA GLY A 215 -15.13 6.20 15.10
C GLY A 215 -15.70 5.09 15.99
N GLY A 216 -14.96 3.99 16.16
CA GLY A 216 -15.39 2.92 17.07
C GLY A 216 -15.39 3.36 18.54
N GLY A 217 -14.48 4.28 18.94
CA GLY A 217 -14.44 4.85 20.28
C GLY A 217 -15.67 5.70 20.60
N TYR A 218 -16.14 6.51 19.65
CA TYR A 218 -17.37 7.29 19.79
C TYR A 218 -18.60 6.38 19.94
N ILE A 219 -18.66 5.28 19.17
CA ILE A 219 -19.72 4.28 19.29
C ILE A 219 -19.68 3.61 20.67
N ALA A 220 -18.48 3.25 21.16
CA ALA A 220 -18.33 2.66 22.50
C ALA A 220 -18.78 3.62 23.62
N ALA A 221 -18.46 4.91 23.51
CA ALA A 221 -18.91 5.93 24.45
C ALA A 221 -20.44 6.10 24.43
N SER A 222 -21.06 6.11 23.24
CA SER A 222 -22.53 6.22 23.11
C SER A 222 -23.30 5.05 23.72
N ASN A 223 -22.68 3.86 23.81
CA ASN A 223 -23.26 2.68 24.44
C ASN A 223 -23.04 2.62 25.97
N GLY A 224 -22.48 3.68 26.58
CA GLY A 224 -22.35 3.82 28.04
C GLY A 224 -21.29 2.91 28.68
N VAL A 225 -20.29 2.46 27.92
CA VAL A 225 -19.21 1.58 28.40
C VAL A 225 -17.91 2.34 28.70
N LEU A 226 -17.91 3.67 28.53
CA LEU A 226 -16.83 4.57 28.90
C LEU A 226 -17.33 5.67 29.83
#